data_AF-A0A3E4WRG3-F1
#
_entry.id   AF-A0A3E4WRG3-F1
#
_cell.length_a   1.000
_cell.length_b   1.000
_cell.length_c   1.000
_cell.angle_alpha   90.00
_cell.angle_beta   90.00
_cell.angle_gamma   90.00
#
_symmetry.space_group_name_H-M   'P 1'
#
loop_
_entity.id
_entity.type
_entity.pdbx_description
1 polymer ?
#
loop_
_entity_poly.entity_id
_entity_poly.type
_entity_poly.pdbx_seq_one_letter_code
_entity_poly.pdbx_strand_id
1 'polypeptide(L)' 'MMNYEIFKEVVKEKFMDYMPEKFKGMELVAEPVEKVNVTLDGIILREEGRNISPTIYINDMYKKYQDC' A
#
# COMPACT_ATOMS: atom_id res chain seq x y z
N MET A 1 -14.83 13.25 -4.57
CA MET A 1 -13.70 12.31 -4.42
C MET A 1 -14.00 11.28 -3.35
N MET A 2 -13.43 10.07 -3.49
CA MET A 2 -13.47 9.07 -2.42
C MET A 2 -12.78 9.62 -1.17
N ASN A 3 -13.29 9.26 0.02
CA ASN A 3 -12.56 9.54 1.25
C ASN A 3 -11.35 8.62 1.39
N TYR A 4 -10.46 8.94 2.33
CA TYR A 4 -9.19 8.24 2.50
C TYR A 4 -9.34 6.73 2.79
N GLU A 5 -10.28 6.35 3.65
CA GLU A 5 -10.49 4.94 4.02
C GLU A 5 -11.00 4.12 2.84
N ILE A 6 -11.96 4.64 2.08
CA ILE A 6 -12.46 3.99 0.85
C ILE A 6 -11.33 3.89 -0.18
N PHE A 7 -10.52 4.95 -0.32
CA PHE A 7 -9.39 4.93 -1.24
C PHE A 7 -8.38 3.84 -0.88
N LYS A 8 -8.03 3.69 0.41
CA LYS A 8 -7.14 2.62 0.89
C LYS A 8 -7.66 1.23 0.52
N GLU A 9 -8.94 0.96 0.78
CA GLU A 9 -9.56 -0.33 0.43
C GLU A 9 -9.53 -0.60 -1.08
N VAL A 10 -9.90 0.39 -1.89
CA VAL A 10 -9.86 0.25 -3.36
C VAL A 10 -8.44 -0.01 -3.85
N VAL A 11 -7.44 0.70 -3.31
CA VAL A 11 -6.04 0.45 -3.67
C VAL A 11 -5.67 -0.97 -3.29
N LYS A 12 -5.96 -1.44 -2.07
CA LYS A 12 -5.64 -2.79 -1.62
C LYS A 12 -6.27 -3.88 -2.50
N GLU A 13 -7.53 -3.72 -2.87
CA GLU A 13 -8.24 -4.66 -3.74
C GLU A 13 -7.66 -4.71 -5.16
N LYS A 14 -7.27 -3.55 -5.70
CA LYS A 14 -6.84 -3.43 -7.11
C LYS A 14 -5.34 -3.51 -7.31
N PHE A 15 -4.52 -3.36 -6.26
CA PHE A 15 -3.07 -3.22 -6.39
C PHE A 15 -2.44 -4.42 -7.12
N MET A 16 -2.83 -5.63 -6.73
CA MET A 16 -2.28 -6.86 -7.30
C MET A 16 -2.69 -7.10 -8.76
N ASP A 17 -3.79 -6.49 -9.22
CA ASP A 17 -4.22 -6.57 -10.63
C ASP A 17 -3.21 -5.90 -11.58
N TYR A 18 -2.43 -4.92 -11.08
CA TYR A 18 -1.41 -4.19 -11.84
C TYR A 18 0.01 -4.74 -11.65
N MET A 19 0.20 -5.74 -10.79
CA MET A 19 1.52 -6.27 -10.47
C MET A 19 1.95 -7.36 -11.48
N PRO A 20 3.24 -7.41 -11.87
CA PRO A 20 3.77 -8.48 -12.71
C PRO A 20 3.56 -9.87 -12.08
N GLU A 21 3.43 -10.91 -12.92
CA GLU A 21 3.12 -12.28 -12.48
C GLU A 21 4.09 -12.85 -11.45
N LYS A 22 5.36 -12.45 -11.48
CA LYS A 22 6.37 -12.87 -10.50
C LYS A 22 6.04 -12.48 -9.06
N PHE A 23 5.09 -11.57 -8.86
CA PHE A 23 4.61 -11.14 -7.55
C PHE A 23 3.23 -11.74 -7.20
N LYS A 24 2.59 -12.48 -8.12
CA LYS A 24 1.35 -13.22 -7.83
C LYS A 24 1.67 -14.29 -6.78
N GLY A 25 1.10 -14.15 -5.58
CA GLY A 25 1.37 -15.02 -4.44
C GLY A 25 2.10 -14.33 -3.28
N MET A 26 2.60 -13.10 -3.47
CA MET A 26 2.95 -12.26 -2.33
C MET A 26 1.70 -11.80 -1.58
N GLU A 27 1.83 -11.66 -0.27
CA GLU A 27 0.77 -11.12 0.56
C GLU A 27 0.82 -9.58 0.53
N LEU A 28 -0.30 -8.96 0.18
CA LEU A 28 -0.46 -7.51 0.23
C LEU A 28 -1.13 -7.10 1.54
N VAL A 29 -0.40 -6.38 2.38
CA VAL A 29 -0.90 -5.92 3.68
C VAL A 29 -0.88 -4.39 3.74
N ALA A 30 -1.92 -3.79 4.30
CA ALA A 30 -1.99 -2.37 4.59
C ALA A 30 -1.90 -2.16 6.11
N GLU A 31 -0.82 -1.56 6.58
CA GLU A 31 -0.55 -1.37 8.01
C GLU A 31 0.08 0.02 8.28
N PRO A 32 -0.16 0.60 9.48
CA PRO A 32 0.53 1.82 9.89
C PRO A 32 2.03 1.55 10.07
N VAL A 33 2.85 2.46 9.56
CA VAL A 33 4.31 2.44 9.63
C VAL A 33 4.79 3.69 10.35
N GLU A 34 5.43 3.49 11.49
CA GLU A 34 6.02 4.57 12.27
C GLU A 34 7.31 5.08 11.61
N LYS A 35 7.42 6.40 11.48
CA LYS A 35 8.62 7.15 11.10
C LYS A 35 8.91 8.18 12.18
N VAL A 36 10.12 8.75 12.13
CA VAL A 36 10.69 9.61 13.18
C VAL A 36 9.69 10.63 13.76
N ASN A 37 8.82 11.21 12.94
CA ASN A 37 7.82 12.19 13.40
C ASN A 37 6.42 12.00 12.78
N VAL A 38 6.14 10.86 12.15
CA VAL A 38 4.88 10.65 11.43
C VAL A 38 4.53 9.17 11.34
N THR A 39 3.23 8.87 11.36
CA THR A 39 2.72 7.53 11.03
C THR A 39 2.10 7.58 9.63
N LEU A 40 2.52 6.67 8.77
CA LEU A 40 2.02 6.55 7.39
C LEU A 40 1.32 5.22 7.20
N ASP A 41 0.31 5.13 6.34
CA ASP A 41 -0.25 3.85 5.95
C ASP A 41 0.59 3.26 4.83
N GLY A 42 1.22 2.13 5.08
CA GLY A 42 2.07 1.41 4.14
C GLY A 42 1.35 0.24 3.50
N ILE A 43 1.41 0.14 2.17
CA ILE A 43 1.19 -1.10 1.42
C ILE A 43 2.50 -1.88 1.44
N ILE A 44 2.46 -3.07 2.01
CA ILE A 44 3.61 -3.94 2.24
C ILE A 44 3.40 -5.22 1.45
N LEU A 45 4.35 -5.57 0.58
CA LEU A 45 4.38 -6.87 -0.09
C LEU A 45 5.23 -7.83 0.73
N ARG A 46 4.59 -8.73 1.46
CA ARG A 46 5.25 -9.75 2.28
C ARG A 46 5.48 -11.01 1.47
N GLU A 47 6.65 -11.61 1.67
CA GLU A 47 7.03 -12.92 1.13
C GLU A 47 7.43 -13.78 2.33
N GLU A 48 6.87 -14.98 2.41
CA GLU A 48 7.16 -15.90 3.51
C GLU A 48 8.67 -16.20 3.57
N GLY A 49 9.23 -16.20 4.79
CA GLY A 49 10.66 -16.44 5.00
C GLY A 49 11.58 -15.25 4.68
N ARG A 50 11.05 -14.09 4.28
CA ARG A 50 11.82 -12.85 4.12
C ARG A 50 11.47 -11.80 5.15
N ASN A 51 12.51 -11.19 5.72
CA ASN A 51 12.39 -10.10 6.69
C ASN A 51 12.45 -8.71 6.04
N ILE A 52 12.66 -8.64 4.73
CA ILE A 52 12.69 -7.40 3.96
C ILE A 52 11.50 -7.41 3.01
N SER A 53 10.66 -6.39 3.12
CA SER A 53 9.47 -6.21 2.30
C SER A 53 9.46 -4.79 1.74
N PRO A 54 9.19 -4.60 0.45
CA PRO A 54 8.99 -3.26 -0.08
C PRO A 54 7.72 -2.65 0.53
N THR A 55 7.80 -1.37 0.88
CA THR A 55 6.71 -0.60 1.49
C THR A 55 6.44 0.64 0.66
N ILE A 56 5.17 0.86 0.31
CA ILE A 56 4.69 2.02 -0.46
C ILE A 56 3.71 2.79 0.41
N TYR A 57 3.88 4.10 0.58
CA TYR A 57 2.99 4.90 1.43
C TYR A 57 1.74 5.37 0.66
N ILE A 58 0.56 4.99 1.14
CA ILE A 58 -0.73 5.32 0.50
C ILE A 58 -1.03 6.81 0.61
N ASN A 59 -0.53 7.46 1.66
CA ASN A 59 -0.79 8.88 1.93
C ASN A 59 -0.45 9.77 0.72
N ASP A 60 0.69 9.54 0.06
CA ASP A 60 1.10 10.36 -1.09
C ASP A 60 0.31 10.02 -2.36
N MET A 61 -0.13 8.76 -2.50
CA MET A 61 -1.06 8.37 -3.57
C MET A 61 -2.40 9.08 -3.42
N TYR A 62 -2.91 9.18 -2.19
CA TYR A 62 -4.16 9.87 -1.91
C TYR A 62 -4.05 11.38 -2.13
N LYS A 63 -2.97 12.03 -1.69
CA LYS A 63 -2.72 13.45 -2.02
C LYS A 63 -2.76 13.69 -3.53
N LYS A 64 -2.06 12.84 -4.29
CA LYS A 64 -2.07 12.95 -5.76
C LYS A 64 -3.48 12.72 -6.36
N TYR A 65 -4.25 11.79 -5.80
CA TYR A 65 -5.65 11.62 -6.19
C TYR A 65 -6.45 12.90 -5.89
N GLN A 66 -6.14 13.62 -4.81
CA GLN A 66 -6.80 14.89 -4.41
C GLN A 66 -6.52 16.07 -5.30
N ASP A 67 -5.39 16.04 -5.99
CA ASP A 67 -4.99 17.07 -6.93
C ASP A 67 -5.58 16.87 -8.35
N CYS A 68 -6.29 15.77 -8.59
CA CYS A 68 -6.96 15.42 -9.85
C CYS A 68 -8.44 15.83 -9.86
#